data_AF-A0A930L589-F1
#
_entry.id   AF-A0A930L589-F1
#
_cell.length_a   1.000
_cell.length_b   1.000
_cell.length_c   1.000
_cell.angle_alpha   90.00
_cell.angle_beta   90.00
_cell.angle_gamma   90.00
#
_symmetry.space_group_name_H-M   'P 1'
#
loop_
_entity.id
_entity.type
_entity.pdbx_description
1 polymer ?
#
loop_
_entity_poly.entity_id
_entity_poly.type
_entity_poly.pdbx_seq_one_letter_code
_entity_poly.pdbx_strand_id
1 'polypeptide(L)'
;QRKERYNAALRDDATIPEAAKEYEELTREERYELGAAEEVLFACIDMGAEAVKALLAELDLEALNAELREELNTASGQRKIRAVRRLEVVEAFRQSGNRPEWMIMDVVPVIPPELRPMVQLDGGRFATSDLNDLYRRVINRNNRLKRLLDLGAPDIIVRNEKRMLQEAVDALIDNGRRGRPVTGPGNRPLKS
;
A
#
# COMPACT_ATOMS: atom_id res chain seq x y z
N GLN A 1 18.08 -10.62 -15.80
CA GLN A 1 18.68 -11.83 -15.21
C GLN A 1 17.88 -12.44 -14.06
N ARG A 2 17.61 -11.78 -12.92
CA ARG A 2 16.82 -12.39 -11.81
C ARG A 2 15.29 -12.39 -12.06
N LYS A 3 14.77 -11.36 -12.73
CA LYS A 3 13.36 -11.24 -13.16
C LYS A 3 12.98 -12.25 -14.25
N GLU A 4 13.90 -12.58 -15.15
CA GLU A 4 13.68 -13.56 -16.23
C GLU A 4 13.49 -14.98 -15.69
N ARG A 5 14.21 -15.35 -14.62
CA ARG A 5 14.06 -16.66 -13.97
C ARG A 5 12.72 -16.81 -13.24
N TYR A 6 12.19 -15.73 -12.66
CA TYR A 6 10.89 -15.74 -11.98
C TYR A 6 9.74 -15.90 -12.99
N ASN A 7 9.82 -15.19 -14.12
CA ASN A 7 8.81 -15.28 -15.18
C ASN A 7 8.85 -16.60 -15.97
N ALA A 8 10.01 -17.27 -16.03
CA ALA A 8 10.12 -18.59 -16.66
C ALA A 8 9.40 -19.68 -15.84
N ALA A 9 9.48 -19.64 -14.51
CA ALA A 9 8.86 -20.64 -13.63
C ALA A 9 7.31 -20.60 -13.64
N LEU A 10 6.71 -19.48 -14.04
CA LEU A 10 5.26 -19.30 -14.14
C LEU A 10 4.66 -19.76 -15.48
N ARG A 11 5.49 -20.05 -16.50
CA ARG A 11 5.03 -20.49 -17.82
C ARG A 11 4.78 -21.99 -17.94
N ASP A 12 5.46 -22.79 -17.12
CA ASP A 12 5.42 -24.25 -17.25
C ASP A 12 4.14 -24.90 -16.68
N ASP A 13 3.32 -24.17 -15.89
CA ASP A 13 2.20 -24.74 -15.15
C ASP A 13 0.79 -24.29 -15.63
N ALA A 14 0.71 -23.62 -16.78
CA ALA A 14 -0.55 -23.03 -17.27
C ALA A 14 -0.88 -23.41 -18.73
N THR A 15 -0.51 -24.60 -19.19
CA THR A 15 -0.90 -25.08 -20.53
C THR A 15 -2.29 -25.74 -20.47
N ILE A 16 -3.33 -24.99 -20.85
CA ILE A 16 -4.67 -25.54 -21.10
C ILE A 16 -4.58 -26.48 -22.32
N PRO A 17 -5.07 -27.74 -22.24
CA PRO A 17 -5.04 -28.68 -23.36
C PRO A 17 -5.73 -28.11 -24.61
N GLU A 18 -5.11 -28.32 -25.76
CA GLU A 18 -5.47 -27.71 -27.05
C GLU A 18 -6.90 -28.07 -27.51
N ALA A 19 -7.45 -29.18 -27.02
CA ALA A 19 -8.81 -29.62 -27.30
C ALA A 19 -9.93 -28.82 -26.60
N ALA A 20 -9.60 -27.99 -25.61
CA ALA A 20 -10.58 -27.17 -24.86
C ALA A 20 -10.67 -25.72 -25.36
N LYS A 21 -9.96 -25.38 -26.44
CA LYS A 21 -9.94 -24.04 -27.02
C LYS A 21 -10.94 -23.96 -28.16
N GLU A 22 -12.14 -23.47 -27.86
CA GLU A 22 -13.11 -23.07 -28.88
C GLU A 22 -12.68 -21.70 -29.43
N TYR A 23 -12.16 -21.68 -30.65
CA TYR A 23 -11.75 -20.45 -31.34
C TYR A 23 -12.89 -20.00 -32.26
N GLU A 24 -13.65 -19.01 -31.84
CA GLU A 24 -14.50 -18.25 -32.75
C GLU A 24 -13.57 -17.32 -33.55
N GLU A 25 -13.42 -17.55 -34.86
CA GLU A 25 -12.51 -16.77 -35.70
C GLU A 25 -13.03 -15.34 -35.85
N LEU A 26 -12.46 -14.42 -35.06
CA LEU A 26 -12.73 -12.98 -35.15
C LEU A 26 -12.51 -12.47 -36.58
N THR A 27 -13.50 -11.71 -37.06
CA THR A 27 -13.52 -11.14 -38.40
C THR A 27 -12.41 -10.09 -38.59
N ARG A 28 -12.07 -9.81 -39.85
CA ARG A 28 -10.97 -8.89 -40.23
C ARG A 28 -11.20 -7.46 -39.73
N GLU A 29 -12.46 -7.06 -39.52
CA GLU A 29 -12.85 -5.73 -39.04
C GLU A 29 -12.60 -5.59 -37.53
N GLU A 30 -12.95 -6.61 -36.73
CA GLU A 30 -12.67 -6.67 -35.28
C GLU A 30 -11.16 -6.64 -34.98
N ARG A 31 -10.36 -7.28 -35.85
CA ARG A 31 -8.89 -7.23 -35.77
C ARG A 31 -8.32 -5.82 -35.98
N TYR A 32 -8.99 -5.00 -36.79
CA TYR A 32 -8.54 -3.64 -37.09
C TYR A 32 -8.86 -2.67 -35.95
N GLU A 33 -9.98 -2.87 -35.26
CA GLU A 33 -10.32 -2.11 -34.05
C GLU A 33 -9.39 -2.45 -32.87
N LEU A 34 -9.10 -3.74 -32.66
CA LEU A 34 -8.14 -4.18 -31.62
C LEU A 34 -6.71 -3.70 -31.89
N GLY A 35 -6.30 -3.59 -33.16
CA GLY A 35 -4.98 -3.07 -33.55
C GLY A 35 -4.80 -1.56 -33.38
N ALA A 36 -5.91 -0.81 -33.24
CA ALA A 36 -5.92 0.64 -33.05
C ALA A 36 -6.02 1.06 -31.56
N ALA A 37 -6.36 0.13 -30.67
CA ALA A 37 -6.41 0.36 -29.23
C ALA A 37 -5.01 0.23 -28.62
N GLU A 38 -4.25 1.32 -28.76
CA GLU A 38 -3.22 1.82 -27.84
C GLU A 38 -2.10 0.86 -27.42
N GLU A 39 -0.86 1.35 -27.56
CA GLU A 39 0.18 1.04 -26.59
C GLU A 39 -0.46 1.08 -25.19
N VAL A 40 -0.72 -0.08 -24.60
CA VAL A 40 -1.19 -0.17 -23.23
C VAL A 40 -0.02 0.34 -22.40
N LEU A 41 -0.01 1.66 -22.19
CA LEU A 41 0.70 2.32 -21.13
C LEU A 41 0.49 1.41 -19.93
N PHE A 42 1.57 0.85 -19.40
CA PHE A 42 1.55 -0.12 -18.32
C PHE A 42 0.92 0.55 -17.09
N ALA A 43 -0.41 0.63 -17.08
CA ALA A 43 -1.18 1.23 -16.04
C ALA A 43 -1.07 0.23 -14.91
N CYS A 44 -0.21 0.53 -13.94
CA CYS A 44 -0.10 -0.24 -12.72
C CYS A 44 -1.52 -0.37 -12.16
N ILE A 45 -2.15 -1.55 -12.29
CA ILE A 45 -3.43 -1.89 -11.65
C ILE A 45 -3.16 -2.17 -10.16
N ASP A 46 -2.22 -1.44 -9.57
CA ASP A 46 -1.94 -1.48 -8.15
C ASP A 46 -2.78 -0.37 -7.51
N MET A 47 -3.31 -0.64 -6.33
CA MET A 47 -4.12 0.34 -5.60
C MET A 47 -3.63 0.45 -4.16
N GLY A 48 -3.91 1.62 -3.57
CA GLY A 48 -3.54 1.90 -2.19
C GLY A 48 -2.03 2.08 -2.03
N ALA A 49 -1.50 1.60 -0.92
CA ALA A 49 -0.11 1.85 -0.52
C ALA A 49 0.92 1.25 -1.49
N GLU A 50 0.61 0.13 -2.15
CA GLU A 50 1.51 -0.54 -3.09
C GLU A 50 1.79 0.35 -4.32
N ALA A 51 0.75 0.96 -4.89
CA ALA A 51 0.89 1.86 -6.02
C ALA A 51 1.70 3.12 -5.67
N VAL A 52 1.42 3.70 -4.49
CA VAL A 52 2.14 4.88 -3.99
C VAL A 52 3.62 4.54 -3.77
N LYS A 53 3.91 3.34 -3.25
CA LYS A 53 5.29 2.88 -3.06
C LYS A 53 6.04 2.77 -4.38
N ALA A 54 5.41 2.23 -5.42
CA ALA A 54 6.03 2.10 -6.74
C ALA A 54 6.39 3.48 -7.32
N LEU A 55 5.45 4.43 -7.27
CA LEU A 55 5.67 5.80 -7.71
C LEU A 55 6.78 6.52 -6.92
N LEU A 56 6.84 6.30 -5.60
CA LEU A 56 7.89 6.88 -4.76
C LEU A 56 9.26 6.26 -5.03
N ALA A 57 9.33 4.99 -5.44
CA ALA A 57 10.57 4.30 -5.74
C ALA A 57 11.16 4.71 -7.10
N GLU A 58 10.31 5.12 -8.05
CA GLU A 58 10.71 5.62 -9.37
C GLU A 58 11.11 7.11 -9.35
N LEU A 59 10.89 7.80 -8.22
CA LEU A 59 11.07 9.24 -8.11
C LEU A 59 12.55 9.62 -8.01
N ASP A 60 13.05 10.32 -9.03
CA ASP A 60 14.37 10.95 -9.01
C ASP A 60 14.31 12.32 -8.31
N LEU A 61 14.87 12.37 -7.10
CA LEU A 61 14.93 13.58 -6.29
C LEU A 61 15.86 14.66 -6.86
N GLU A 62 16.90 14.27 -7.60
CA GLU A 62 17.85 15.22 -8.21
C GLU A 62 17.18 15.97 -9.36
N ALA A 63 16.56 15.22 -10.28
CA ALA A 63 15.82 15.78 -11.40
C ALA A 63 14.65 16.66 -10.92
N LEU A 64 13.88 16.18 -9.95
CA LEU A 64 12.74 16.93 -9.40
C LEU A 64 13.18 18.22 -8.70
N ASN A 65 14.34 18.22 -8.03
CA ASN A 65 14.87 19.43 -7.41
C ASN A 65 15.26 20.49 -8.45
N ALA A 66 15.91 20.08 -9.55
CA ALA A 66 16.27 20.97 -10.64
C ALA A 66 15.02 21.59 -11.28
N GLU A 67 14.02 20.77 -11.59
CA GLU A 67 12.73 21.21 -12.15
C GLU A 67 12.04 22.24 -11.24
N LEU A 68 11.95 21.96 -9.93
CA LEU A 68 11.31 22.86 -8.97
C LEU A 68 12.07 24.19 -8.81
N ARG A 69 13.40 24.19 -8.93
CA ARG A 69 14.21 25.42 -8.90
C ARG A 69 13.98 26.28 -10.14
N GLU A 70 13.84 25.68 -11.31
CA GLU A 70 13.46 26.39 -12.53
C GLU A 70 12.03 26.92 -12.44
N GLU A 71 11.09 26.12 -11.92
CA GLU A 71 9.71 26.53 -11.69
C GLU A 71 9.63 27.74 -10.74
N LEU A 72 10.48 27.82 -9.71
CA LEU A 72 10.49 28.97 -8.80
C LEU A 72 10.91 30.29 -9.44
N ASN A 73 11.77 30.24 -10.46
CA ASN A 73 12.23 31.42 -11.19
C ASN A 73 11.17 31.95 -12.17
N THR A 74 10.32 31.05 -12.67
CA THR A 74 9.30 31.37 -13.68
C THR A 74 7.90 31.58 -13.10
N ALA A 75 7.59 30.93 -11.98
CA ALA A 75 6.26 30.95 -11.38
C ALA A 75 6.03 32.18 -10.49
N SER A 76 4.79 32.68 -10.50
CA SER A 76 4.33 33.76 -9.63
C SER A 76 3.12 33.36 -8.78
N GLY A 77 2.89 34.11 -7.70
CA GLY A 77 1.75 33.93 -6.79
C GLY A 77 1.66 32.54 -6.17
N GLN A 78 0.49 31.90 -6.30
CA GLN A 78 0.17 30.63 -5.66
C GLN A 78 0.94 29.43 -6.22
N ARG A 79 1.38 29.50 -7.50
CA ARG A 79 2.21 28.46 -8.10
C ARG A 79 3.60 28.45 -7.47
N LYS A 80 4.17 29.63 -7.24
CA LYS A 80 5.44 29.79 -6.51
C LYS A 80 5.36 29.23 -5.09
N ILE A 81 4.30 29.55 -4.34
CA ILE A 81 4.12 29.05 -2.96
C ILE A 81 4.06 27.52 -2.92
N ARG A 82 3.37 26.88 -3.89
CA ARG A 82 3.33 25.41 -3.99
C ARG A 82 4.70 24.82 -4.34
N ALA A 83 5.42 25.43 -5.27
CA ALA A 83 6.77 25.00 -5.63
C ALA A 83 7.75 25.10 -4.45
N VAL A 84 7.69 26.18 -3.65
CA VAL A 84 8.52 26.32 -2.44
C VAL A 84 8.28 25.17 -1.46
N ARG A 85 7.02 24.89 -1.10
CA ARG A 85 6.69 23.82 -0.15
C ARG A 85 7.12 22.43 -0.65
N ARG A 86 7.01 22.19 -1.97
CA ARG A 86 7.49 20.94 -2.57
C ARG A 86 9.02 20.85 -2.52
N LEU A 87 9.71 21.94 -2.83
CA LEU A 87 11.17 22.01 -2.81
C LEU A 87 11.72 21.76 -1.41
N GLU A 88 11.10 22.34 -0.38
CA GLU A 88 11.48 22.10 1.03
C GLU A 88 11.47 20.61 1.38
N VAL A 89 10.43 19.88 0.98
CA VAL A 89 10.33 18.43 1.24
C VAL A 89 11.39 17.66 0.45
N VAL A 90 11.59 17.98 -0.83
CA VAL A 90 12.59 17.31 -1.69
C VAL A 90 14.00 17.54 -1.17
N GLU A 91 14.34 18.78 -0.78
CA GLU A 91 15.65 19.10 -0.20
C GLU A 91 15.87 18.39 1.13
N ALA A 92 14.85 18.29 1.99
CA ALA A 92 14.94 17.54 3.25
C ALA A 92 15.25 16.05 3.02
N PHE A 93 14.61 15.41 2.02
CA PHE A 93 14.93 14.02 1.67
C PHE A 93 16.34 13.88 1.10
N ARG A 94 16.77 14.78 0.22
CA ARG A 94 18.13 14.76 -0.35
C ARG A 94 19.22 14.93 0.70
N GLN A 95 19.04 15.89 1.61
CA GLN A 95 20.03 16.18 2.67
C GLN A 95 20.10 15.05 3.71
N SER A 96 18.97 14.42 4.02
CA SER A 96 18.92 13.35 5.02
C SER A 96 19.37 11.98 4.49
N GLY A 97 19.41 11.79 3.16
CA GLY A 97 19.70 10.49 2.53
C GLY A 97 18.58 9.46 2.72
N ASN A 98 17.44 9.86 3.27
CA ASN A 98 16.28 9.00 3.44
C ASN A 98 15.57 8.80 2.09
N ARG A 99 15.12 7.58 1.82
CA ARG A 99 14.37 7.30 0.59
C ARG A 99 12.87 7.56 0.81
N PRO A 100 12.16 8.24 -0.12
CA PRO A 100 10.74 8.52 0.02
C PRO A 100 9.86 7.28 0.17
N GLU A 101 10.23 6.17 -0.49
CA GLU A 101 9.52 4.88 -0.41
C GLU A 101 9.44 4.30 1.01
N TRP A 102 10.33 4.72 1.93
CA TRP A 102 10.32 4.26 3.34
C TRP A 102 9.11 4.77 4.13
N MET A 103 8.36 5.74 3.59
CA MET A 103 7.07 6.14 4.17
C MET A 103 6.04 5.01 4.11
N ILE A 104 6.20 4.04 3.20
CA ILE A 104 5.34 2.87 3.10
C ILE A 104 5.96 1.70 3.86
N MET A 105 5.28 1.25 4.91
CA MET A 105 5.77 0.17 5.77
C MET A 105 5.38 -1.21 5.24
N ASP A 106 6.37 -2.05 4.95
CA ASP A 106 6.16 -3.49 4.69
C ASP A 106 6.12 -4.30 6.00
N VAL A 107 6.87 -3.84 7.00
CA VAL A 107 7.04 -4.51 8.29
C VAL A 107 6.72 -3.51 9.40
N VAL A 108 5.73 -3.84 10.23
CA VAL A 108 5.35 -3.02 11.38
C VAL A 108 6.11 -3.50 12.62
N PRO A 109 6.94 -2.66 13.26
CA PRO A 109 7.65 -3.03 14.47
C PRO A 109 6.69 -3.20 15.64
N VAL A 110 7.03 -4.14 16.51
CA VAL A 110 6.20 -4.54 17.65
C VAL A 110 6.98 -4.18 18.92
N ILE A 111 6.42 -3.28 19.74
CA ILE A 111 7.11 -2.82 20.96
C ILE A 111 7.40 -3.98 21.93
N PRO A 112 8.42 -3.90 22.80
CA PRO A 112 8.67 -4.94 23.80
C PRO A 112 7.47 -5.18 24.73
N PRO A 113 7.23 -6.43 25.18
CA PRO A 113 6.13 -6.78 26.09
C PRO A 113 6.08 -5.95 27.38
N GLU A 114 7.23 -5.55 27.90
CA GLU A 114 7.36 -4.75 29.12
C GLU A 114 6.67 -3.39 29.01
N LEU A 115 6.65 -2.79 27.82
CA LEU A 115 5.98 -1.51 27.54
C LEU A 115 4.47 -1.69 27.28
N ARG A 116 3.98 -2.94 27.21
CA ARG A 116 2.57 -3.28 27.00
C ARG A 116 2.08 -4.31 28.03
N PRO A 117 2.16 -3.98 29.33
CA PRO A 117 1.90 -4.95 30.39
C PRO A 117 0.48 -5.53 30.29
N MET A 118 0.39 -6.80 30.65
CA MET A 118 -0.85 -7.50 30.95
C MET A 118 -0.79 -7.86 32.43
N VAL A 119 -1.69 -7.28 33.22
CA VAL A 119 -1.72 -7.46 34.66
C VAL A 119 -2.90 -8.36 34.99
N GLN A 120 -2.62 -9.46 35.69
CA GLN A 120 -3.66 -10.32 36.22
C GLN A 120 -4.31 -9.63 37.43
N LEU A 121 -5.64 -9.60 37.44
CA LEU A 121 -6.46 -9.09 38.53
C LEU A 121 -7.05 -10.25 39.34
N ASP A 122 -7.52 -9.93 40.54
CA ASP A 122 -8.25 -10.88 41.38
C ASP A 122 -9.49 -11.43 40.64
N GLY A 123 -9.74 -12.73 40.81
CA GLY A 123 -10.86 -13.41 40.15
C GLY A 123 -10.62 -13.80 38.69
N GLY A 124 -9.35 -13.93 38.26
CA GLY A 124 -8.99 -14.48 36.95
C GLY A 124 -9.20 -13.53 35.76
N ARG A 125 -9.44 -12.24 36.03
CA ARG A 125 -9.53 -11.20 35.00
C ARG A 125 -8.14 -10.70 34.62
N PHE A 126 -8.01 -10.16 33.41
CA PHE A 126 -6.77 -9.55 32.94
C PHE A 126 -7.04 -8.09 32.55
N ALA A 127 -6.20 -7.18 33.03
CA ALA A 127 -6.11 -5.83 32.51
C ALA A 127 -5.01 -5.79 31.45
N THR A 128 -5.34 -5.29 30.26
CA THR A 128 -4.42 -5.25 29.11
C THR A 128 -4.24 -3.81 28.62
N SER A 129 -3.04 -3.45 28.19
CA SER A 129 -2.80 -2.21 27.45
C SER A 129 -3.66 -2.13 26.18
N ASP A 130 -4.20 -0.95 25.86
CA ASP A 130 -4.97 -0.66 24.64
C ASP A 130 -4.21 -1.05 23.35
N LEU A 131 -2.87 -0.92 23.38
CA LEU A 131 -1.99 -1.30 22.28
C LEU A 131 -2.11 -2.78 21.92
N ASN A 132 -2.33 -3.66 22.90
CA ASN A 132 -2.49 -5.10 22.63
C ASN A 132 -3.71 -5.38 21.75
N ASP A 133 -4.78 -4.61 21.94
CA ASP A 133 -6.01 -4.75 21.13
C ASP A 133 -5.79 -4.23 19.70
N LEU A 134 -5.08 -3.11 19.55
CA LEU A 134 -4.71 -2.54 18.26
C LEU A 134 -3.78 -3.49 17.48
N TYR A 135 -2.74 -4.03 18.13
CA TYR A 135 -1.86 -5.04 17.53
C TYR A 135 -2.62 -6.30 17.12
N ARG A 136 -3.50 -6.82 17.98
CA ARG A 136 -4.31 -8.00 17.66
C ARG A 136 -5.18 -7.76 16.43
N ARG A 137 -5.72 -6.55 16.28
CA ARG A 137 -6.53 -6.17 15.12
C ARG A 137 -5.70 -6.20 13.84
N VAL A 138 -4.50 -5.62 13.83
CA VAL A 138 -3.57 -5.66 12.69
C VAL A 138 -3.23 -7.10 12.32
N ILE A 139 -2.81 -7.90 13.30
CA ILE A 139 -2.43 -9.31 13.08
C ILE A 139 -3.60 -10.12 12.50
N ASN A 140 -4.80 -9.95 13.03
CA ASN A 140 -5.98 -10.67 12.56
C ASN A 140 -6.35 -10.30 11.13
N ARG A 141 -6.27 -9.01 10.76
CA ARG A 141 -6.51 -8.53 9.39
C ARG A 141 -5.44 -9.03 8.43
N ASN A 142 -4.17 -9.00 8.82
CA ASN A 142 -3.08 -9.50 8.00
C ASN A 142 -3.20 -11.02 7.75
N ASN A 143 -3.47 -11.80 8.80
CA ASN A 143 -3.67 -13.25 8.68
C ASN A 143 -4.89 -13.60 7.83
N ARG A 144 -5.96 -12.80 7.92
CA ARG A 144 -7.14 -12.96 7.07
C ARG A 144 -6.84 -12.64 5.61
N LEU A 145 -6.15 -11.53 5.35
CA LEU A 145 -5.73 -11.16 4.00
C LEU A 145 -4.87 -12.27 3.37
N LYS A 146 -3.89 -12.79 4.12
CA LYS A 146 -3.06 -13.90 3.67
C LYS A 146 -3.90 -15.12 3.25
N ARG A 147 -4.83 -15.55 4.09
CA ARG A 147 -5.73 -16.68 3.76
C ARG A 147 -6.61 -16.40 2.54
N LEU A 148 -7.08 -15.17 2.37
CA LEU A 148 -7.90 -14.80 1.21
C LEU A 148 -7.09 -14.88 -0.09
N LEU A 149 -5.82 -14.47 -0.06
CA LEU A 149 -4.91 -14.60 -1.20
C LEU A 149 -4.62 -16.07 -1.51
N ASP A 150 -4.33 -16.88 -0.49
CA ASP A 150 -4.06 -18.32 -0.65
C ASP A 150 -5.26 -19.08 -1.25
N LEU A 151 -6.49 -18.63 -0.96
CA LEU A 151 -7.73 -19.20 -1.50
C LEU A 151 -8.14 -18.65 -2.86
N GLY A 152 -7.38 -17.71 -3.44
CA GLY A 152 -7.74 -17.05 -4.70
C GLY A 152 -9.05 -16.26 -4.61
N ALA A 153 -9.32 -15.63 -3.47
CA ALA A 153 -10.55 -14.87 -3.28
C ALA A 153 -10.66 -13.73 -4.31
N PRO A 154 -11.89 -13.38 -4.76
CA PRO A 154 -12.10 -12.30 -5.71
C PRO A 154 -11.49 -10.97 -5.27
N ASP A 155 -11.01 -10.19 -6.25
CA ASP A 155 -10.35 -8.90 -6.06
C ASP A 155 -11.12 -7.94 -5.15
N ILE A 156 -12.45 -7.90 -5.25
CA ILE A 156 -13.29 -7.00 -4.44
C ILE A 156 -13.12 -7.30 -2.94
N ILE A 157 -13.04 -8.58 -2.57
CA ILE A 157 -12.88 -9.02 -1.19
C ILE A 157 -11.46 -8.70 -0.71
N VAL A 158 -10.45 -8.96 -1.55
CA VAL A 158 -9.04 -8.65 -1.26
C VAL A 158 -8.85 -7.15 -1.06
N ARG A 159 -9.41 -6.32 -1.93
CA ARG A 159 -9.38 -4.84 -1.84
C ARG A 159 -10.00 -4.35 -0.55
N ASN A 160 -11.15 -4.88 -0.16
CA ASN A 160 -11.76 -4.52 1.11
C ASN A 160 -10.90 -4.96 2.30
N GLU A 161 -10.28 -6.13 2.27
CA GLU A 161 -9.39 -6.56 3.35
C GLU A 161 -8.11 -5.72 3.42
N LYS A 162 -7.52 -5.34 2.27
CA LYS A 162 -6.41 -4.37 2.21
C LYS A 162 -6.80 -3.03 2.84
N ARG A 163 -8.00 -2.50 2.54
CA ARG A 163 -8.54 -1.28 3.17
C ARG A 163 -8.67 -1.46 4.69
N MET A 164 -9.24 -2.57 5.15
CA MET A 164 -9.40 -2.83 6.59
C MET A 164 -8.07 -3.02 7.32
N LEU A 165 -7.07 -3.60 6.66
CA LEU A 165 -5.72 -3.71 7.19
C LEU A 165 -5.08 -2.33 7.32
N GLN A 166 -5.22 -1.47 6.30
CA GLN A 166 -4.75 -0.08 6.37
C GLN A 166 -5.38 0.66 7.54
N GLU A 167 -6.71 0.56 7.72
CA GLU A 167 -7.40 1.19 8.86
C GLU A 167 -6.94 0.65 10.22
N ALA A 168 -6.55 -0.63 10.28
CA ALA A 168 -6.01 -1.21 11.51
C ALA A 168 -4.60 -0.67 11.83
N VAL A 169 -3.76 -0.47 10.82
CA VAL A 169 -2.43 0.13 10.97
C VAL A 169 -2.54 1.62 11.30
N ASP A 170 -3.43 2.35 10.63
CA ASP A 170 -3.70 3.77 10.92
C ASP A 170 -4.12 3.93 12.39
N ALA A 171 -5.01 3.07 12.90
CA ALA A 171 -5.43 3.09 14.30
C ALA A 171 -4.32 2.67 15.28
N LEU A 172 -3.36 1.86 14.87
CA LEU A 172 -2.22 1.49 15.71
C LEU A 172 -1.23 2.66 15.87
N ILE A 173 -1.01 3.43 14.79
CA ILE A 173 -0.05 4.54 14.80
C ILE A 173 -0.66 5.83 15.37
N ASP A 174 -1.90 6.14 14.98
CA ASP A 174 -2.55 7.41 15.34
C ASP A 174 -4.08 7.25 15.32
N ASN A 175 -4.63 6.72 16.41
CA ASN A 175 -6.05 6.41 16.49
C ASN A 175 -6.91 7.68 16.54
N GLY A 176 -7.83 7.81 15.58
CA GLY A 176 -8.75 8.94 15.49
C GLY A 176 -8.29 10.07 14.56
N ARG A 177 -7.08 9.99 14.00
CA ARG A 177 -6.64 10.93 12.95
C ARG A 177 -7.50 10.88 11.70
N ARG A 178 -7.99 9.69 11.34
CA ARG A 178 -8.79 9.47 10.14
C ARG A 178 -10.08 8.72 10.48
N GLY A 179 -11.21 9.36 10.23
CA GLY A 179 -12.53 8.76 10.45
C GLY A 179 -12.89 8.63 11.93
N ARG A 180 -13.70 7.63 12.26
CA ARG A 180 -14.11 7.37 13.65
C ARG A 180 -13.03 6.57 14.38
N PRO A 181 -12.65 6.95 15.61
CA PRO A 181 -11.63 6.24 16.36
C PRO A 181 -12.10 4.82 16.69
N VAL A 182 -11.14 3.90 16.78
CA VAL A 182 -11.40 2.55 17.26
C VAL A 182 -11.67 2.61 18.76
N THR A 183 -12.86 2.17 19.16
CA THR A 183 -13.30 2.17 20.56
C THR A 183 -13.16 0.78 21.17
N GLY A 184 -12.77 0.76 22.44
CA GLY A 184 -12.75 -0.42 23.29
C GLY A 184 -14.01 -0.56 24.14
N PRO A 185 -13.96 -1.39 25.19
CA PRO A 185 -15.05 -1.53 26.16
C PRO A 185 -15.47 -0.16 26.73
N GLY A 186 -16.78 0.08 26.81
CA GLY A 186 -17.32 1.35 27.30
C GLY A 186 -17.26 2.51 26.31
N ASN A 187 -17.15 2.25 25.00
CA ASN A 187 -17.06 3.27 23.93
C ASN A 187 -15.89 4.25 24.08
N ARG A 188 -14.91 3.94 24.93
CA ARG A 188 -13.70 4.75 25.09
C ARG A 188 -12.77 4.53 23.88
N PRO A 189 -12.22 5.58 23.26
CA PRO A 189 -11.20 5.42 22.22
C PRO A 189 -9.95 4.75 22.80
N LEU A 190 -9.42 3.77 22.06
CA LEU A 190 -8.16 3.11 22.42
C LEU A 190 -7.01 4.08 22.26
N LYS A 191 -6.04 4.04 23.17
CA LYS A 191 -4.80 4.81 23.05
C LYS A 191 -3.85 4.10 22.07
N SER A 192 -3.48 4.80 21.00
CA SER A 192 -2.36 4.50 20.10
C SER A 192 -1.04 5.00 20.67
#